data_AF-A0A1F9FSH5-F1
#
_entry.id   AF-A0A1F9FSH5-F1
#
_cell.length_a   1.000
_cell.length_b   1.000
_cell.length_c   1.000
_cell.angle_alpha   90.00
_cell.angle_beta   90.00
_cell.angle_gamma   90.00
#
_symmetry.space_group_name_H-M   'P 1'
#
loop_
_entity.id
_entity.type
_entity.pdbx_description
1 polymer ?
#
loop_
_entity_poly.entity_id
_entity_poly.type
_entity_poly.pdbx_seq_one_letter_code
_entity_poly.pdbx_strand_id
1 'polypeptide(L)' 'MTAKWRIEGYDTFSGEEYDLGGEFPSEAEAERSAQERLKEIEETQPASSSGGQEGIQDRVYVIAPDGSRRRILPR' A
#
# COMPACT_ATOMS: atom_id res chain seq x y z
N MET A 1 17.40 -17.43 -4.08
CA MET A 1 16.03 -17.12 -3.59
C MET A 1 15.42 -16.18 -4.62
N THR A 2 14.33 -16.56 -5.27
CA THR A 2 13.58 -15.66 -6.15
C THR A 2 12.88 -14.65 -5.25
N ALA A 3 13.42 -13.45 -5.13
CA ALA A 3 12.74 -12.38 -4.43
C ALA A 3 11.41 -12.07 -5.13
N LYS A 4 10.33 -12.00 -4.36
CA LYS A 4 8.97 -11.79 -4.87
C LYS A 4 8.53 -10.36 -4.60
N TRP A 5 7.54 -9.91 -5.35
CA TRP A 5 6.86 -8.65 -5.09
C TRP A 5 6.00 -8.79 -3.83
N ARG A 6 5.86 -7.72 -3.06
CA ARG A 6 5.00 -7.70 -1.86
C ARG A 6 4.35 -6.33 -1.71
N ILE A 7 3.38 -6.22 -0.81
CA ILE A 7 2.72 -4.96 -0.47
C ILE A 7 2.92 -4.64 1.01
N GLU A 8 3.06 -3.37 1.34
CA GLU A 8 3.22 -2.89 2.71
C GLU A 8 2.31 -1.70 2.96
N GLY A 9 1.76 -1.65 4.17
CA GLY A 9 0.98 -0.54 4.68
C GLY A 9 1.89 0.40 5.44
N TYR A 10 1.49 1.67 5.49
CA TYR A 10 2.12 2.67 6.32
C TYR A 10 1.04 3.47 7.03
N ASP A 11 1.02 3.39 8.34
CA ASP A 11 0.16 4.21 9.18
C ASP A 11 0.79 5.60 9.26
N THR A 12 0.12 6.58 8.65
CA THR A 12 0.65 7.95 8.61
C THR A 12 0.53 8.65 9.97
N PHE A 13 -0.36 8.20 10.85
CA PHE A 13 -0.54 8.77 12.17
C PHE A 13 0.53 8.30 13.16
N SER A 14 0.83 7.00 13.20
CA SER A 14 1.87 6.42 14.07
C SER A 14 3.27 6.45 13.44
N GLY A 15 3.35 6.54 12.11
CA GLY A 15 4.60 6.52 11.36
C GLY A 15 5.19 5.10 11.18
N GLU A 16 4.38 4.06 11.35
CA GLU A 16 4.81 2.67 11.34
C GLU A 16 4.46 1.95 10.03
N GLU A 17 5.35 1.05 9.60
CA GLU A 17 5.12 0.12 8.50
C GLU A 17 4.46 -1.16 9.03
N TYR A 18 3.50 -1.68 8.27
CA TYR A 18 2.82 -2.93 8.62
C TYR A 18 2.68 -3.85 7.41
N ASP A 19 2.80 -5.15 7.66
CA ASP A 19 2.64 -6.16 6.63
C ASP A 19 1.17 -6.24 6.21
N LEU A 20 0.94 -6.08 4.91
CA LEU A 20 -0.38 -6.24 4.29
C LEU A 20 -0.61 -7.65 3.77
N GLY A 21 0.41 -8.50 3.85
CA GLY A 21 0.39 -9.87 3.38
C GLY A 21 0.44 -9.98 1.86
N GLY A 22 0.88 -11.15 1.40
CA GLY A 22 0.92 -11.50 0.00
C GLY A 22 2.31 -11.40 -0.62
N GLU A 23 2.67 -12.46 -1.34
CA GLU A 23 3.83 -12.47 -2.21
C GLU A 23 3.36 -12.70 -3.64
N PHE A 24 3.74 -11.82 -4.55
CA PHE A 24 3.28 -11.81 -5.93
C PHE A 24 4.43 -12.15 -6.88
N PRO A 25 4.15 -12.92 -7.95
CA PRO A 25 5.15 -13.26 -8.95
C PRO A 25 5.46 -12.08 -9.90
N SER A 26 4.62 -11.04 -9.93
CA SER A 26 4.74 -9.90 -10.84
C SER A 26 4.35 -8.58 -10.20
N GLU A 27 4.86 -7.48 -10.76
CA GLU A 27 4.50 -6.12 -10.37
C GLU A 27 3.00 -5.85 -10.54
N ALA A 28 2.43 -6.26 -11.68
CA ALA A 28 1.02 -6.02 -12.00
C ALA A 28 0.08 -6.68 -11.00
N GLU A 29 0.41 -7.88 -10.49
CA GLU A 29 -0.37 -8.54 -9.45
C GLU A 29 -0.26 -7.81 -8.11
N ALA A 30 0.95 -7.39 -7.72
CA ALA A 30 1.16 -6.61 -6.50
C ALA A 30 0.44 -5.25 -6.56
N GLU A 31 0.47 -4.56 -7.70
CA GLU A 31 -0.25 -3.31 -7.91
C GLU A 31 -1.76 -3.47 -7.78
N ARG A 32 -2.32 -4.53 -8.37
CA ARG A 32 -3.76 -4.79 -8.28
C ARG A 32 -4.18 -5.02 -6.83
N SER A 33 -3.45 -5.86 -6.10
CA SER A 33 -3.74 -6.10 -4.69
C SER A 33 -3.50 -4.86 -3.81
N ALA A 34 -2.49 -4.04 -4.13
CA ALA A 34 -2.27 -2.78 -3.45
C ALA A 34 -3.41 -1.76 -3.71
N GLN A 35 -3.96 -1.71 -4.93
CA GLN A 35 -5.13 -0.87 -5.25
C GLN A 35 -6.39 -1.34 -4.52
N GLU A 36 -6.62 -2.66 -4.46
CA GLU A 36 -7.73 -3.24 -3.69
C GLU A 36 -7.62 -2.85 -2.22
N ARG A 37 -6.43 -2.98 -1.63
CA ARG A 37 -6.19 -2.62 -0.23
C ARG A 37 -6.33 -1.11 0.03
N LEU A 38 -5.86 -0.27 -0.89
CA LEU A 38 -6.04 1.17 -0.80
C LEU A 38 -7.53 1.55 -0.81
N LYS A 39 -8.35 0.85 -1.59
CA LYS A 39 -9.79 1.04 -1.59
C LYS A 39 -10.44 0.67 -0.24
N GLU A 40 -10.02 -0.42 0.38
CA GLU A 40 -10.48 -0.80 1.72
C GLU A 40 -10.10 0.25 2.79
N ILE A 41 -8.92 0.85 2.65
CA ILE A 41 -8.50 1.97 3.51
C ILE A 41 -9.41 3.18 3.27
N GLU A 42 -9.76 3.53 2.03
CA GLU A 42 -10.72 4.62 1.76
C GLU A 42 -12.11 4.37 2.36
N GLU A 43 -12.55 3.11 2.42
CA GLU A 43 -13.83 2.76 3.04
C GLU A 43 -13.81 2.91 4.57
N THR A 44 -12.65 2.70 5.20
CA THR A 44 -12.49 2.70 6.67
C THR A 44 -11.94 4.02 7.21
N GLN A 45 -11.15 4.73 6.41
CA GLN A 45 -10.54 6.02 6.69
C GLN A 45 -10.74 6.96 5.48
N PRO A 46 -11.94 7.51 5.29
CA PRO A 46 -12.26 8.27 4.09
C PRO A 46 -11.36 9.50 3.94
N ALA A 47 -10.91 9.73 2.71
CA ALA A 47 -10.11 10.91 2.39
C ALA A 47 -10.76 12.24 2.83
N SER A 48 -12.09 12.34 2.79
CA SER A 48 -12.84 13.53 3.19
C SER A 48 -12.70 13.90 4.67
N SER A 49 -12.44 12.93 5.54
CA SER A 49 -12.22 13.15 6.98
C SER A 49 -10.76 13.08 7.40
N SER A 50 -9.90 12.43 6.61
CA SER A 50 -8.49 12.20 6.94
C SER A 50 -7.51 13.12 6.22
N GLY A 51 -8.00 14.09 5.44
CA GLY A 51 -7.17 14.92 4.56
C GLY A 51 -6.63 14.16 3.33
N GLY A 52 -7.17 12.96 3.08
CA GLY A 52 -6.79 12.10 1.97
C GLY A 52 -5.41 11.51 2.09
N GLN A 53 -4.93 11.04 0.94
CA GLN A 53 -3.58 10.51 0.79
C GLN A 53 -2.49 11.61 0.97
N GLU A 54 -2.84 12.89 0.91
CA GLU A 54 -1.93 13.98 1.30
C GLU A 54 -2.05 14.35 2.80
N GLY A 55 -2.96 13.72 3.53
CA GLY A 55 -3.22 13.90 4.96
C GLY A 55 -2.73 12.73 5.82
N ILE A 56 -3.50 12.39 6.85
CA ILE A 56 -3.13 11.39 7.89
C ILE A 56 -3.61 9.98 7.57
N GLN A 57 -4.21 9.77 6.40
CA GLN A 57 -4.70 8.45 6.01
C GLN A 57 -3.54 7.47 5.78
N ASP A 58 -3.77 6.19 6.08
CA ASP A 58 -2.83 5.12 5.76
C ASP A 58 -2.49 5.08 4.26
N ARG A 59 -1.26 4.65 3.98
CA ARG A 59 -0.70 4.55 2.62
C ARG A 59 -0.37 3.11 2.29
N VAL A 60 -0.42 2.79 1.00
CA VAL A 60 -0.04 1.46 0.50
C VAL A 60 1.15 1.59 -0.44
N TYR A 61 2.09 0.67 -0.30
CA TYR A 61 3.29 0.57 -1.14
C TYR A 61 3.37 -0.81 -1.79
N VAL A 62 3.88 -0.83 -3.02
CA VAL A 62 4.39 -2.03 -3.69
C VAL A 62 5.90 -2.06 -3.47
N ILE A 63 6.40 -3.21 -3.03
CA ILE A 63 7.83 -3.46 -2.83
C ILE A 63 8.31 -4.44 -3.89
N ALA A 64 9.31 -4.01 -4.64
CA ALA A 64 9.95 -4.79 -5.69
C ALA A 64 10.93 -5.84 -5.10
N PRO A 65 11.27 -6.89 -5.86
CA PRO A 65 12.27 -7.88 -5.46
C PRO A 65 13.65 -7.33 -5.08
N ASP A 66 14.02 -6.17 -5.61
CA ASP A 66 15.28 -5.48 -5.30
C ASP A 66 15.19 -4.58 -4.04
N GLY A 67 14.02 -4.53 -3.39
CA GLY A 67 13.74 -3.70 -2.21
C GLY A 67 13.23 -2.30 -2.54
N SER A 68 13.12 -1.93 -3.81
CA SER A 68 12.56 -0.64 -4.21
C SER A 68 11.09 -0.54 -3.81
N ARG A 69 10.69 0.58 -3.21
CA ARG A 69 9.30 0.83 -2.80
C ARG A 69 8.63 1.88 -3.68
N ARG A 70 7.38 1.64 -4.07
CA ARG A 70 6.56 2.60 -4.82
C ARG A 70 5.20 2.78 -4.15
N ARG A 71 4.82 4.02 -3.93
CA ARG A 71 3.53 4.38 -3.35
C ARG A 71 2.41 4.20 -4.37
N ILE A 72 1.29 3.64 -3.93
CA ILE A 72 0.05 3.56 -4.71
C ILE A 72 -0.86 4.73 -4.34
N LEU A 73 -1.46 5.35 -5.36
CA LEU A 73 -2.38 6.46 -5.23
C LEU A 73 -3.78 6.07 -5.73
N PRO A 74 -4.85 6.73 -5.23
CA PRO A 74 -6.20 6.53 -5.73
C PRO A 74 -6.26 6.96 -7.20
N ARG A 75 -7.03 6.24 -8.02
CA ARG A 75 -7.30 6.60 -9.42
C ARG A 75 -8.58 7.41 -9.54
#